data_AF-A0A1C2HIZ9-F1
#
_entry.id   AF-A0A1C2HIZ9-F1
#
_cell.length_a   1.000
_cell.length_b   1.000
_cell.length_c   1.000
_cell.angle_alpha   90.00
_cell.angle_beta   90.00
_cell.angle_gamma   90.00
#
_symmetry.space_group_name_H-M   'P 1'
#
loop_
_entity.id
_entity.type
_entity.pdbx_description
1 polymer ?
#
loop_
_entity_poly.entity_id
_entity_poly.type
_entity_poly.pdbx_seq_one_letter_code
_entity_poly.pdbx_strand_id
1 'polypeptide(L)'
;MTQSHRMFARTIGIDYSGAETAEASLKGLRVYETFGDSEACEVLPPPGPKKYWTRRGLAEWLKQELDGARPTIVVIDHAFSFPMRYFERHGLEPDWPTFLDDFCRHWPTDQPHTYVDFVRHGNVGNGGARTGERRWRRLTEEATGSAKSVFHFDVQGSVAKSTHAGIPWLKHIRAARPELHFWPFDGWTPAAGTSVIAETYPRLWSSAYSKGDRTSDQHDAYAIARWLQEADQRGEIINALTAPEPEPIAATGLVEGWILGASWPPQKTKSAPRKKRTASGNKTTEPGFINRNLQEVVTHTGLPGNDHNQVTYILRCQSCEHRYGANGSDIFQRRCPVCGAGRPGLPIS
;
A
#
# COMPACT_ATOMS: atom_id res chain seq x y z
N MET A 1 34.89 -19.29 -10.24
CA MET A 1 33.42 -19.18 -10.16
C MET A 1 33.06 -19.28 -8.69
N THR A 2 32.85 -18.16 -8.01
CA THR A 2 32.37 -18.16 -6.63
C THR A 2 30.94 -18.70 -6.65
N GLN A 3 30.70 -19.88 -6.09
CA GLN A 3 29.35 -20.34 -5.80
C GLN A 3 28.73 -19.30 -4.86
N SER A 4 27.85 -18.45 -5.38
CA SER A 4 26.98 -17.62 -4.56
C SER A 4 26.06 -18.58 -3.82
N HIS A 5 26.33 -18.81 -2.53
CA HIS A 5 25.50 -19.68 -1.72
C HIS A 5 24.22 -18.92 -1.42
N ARG A 6 23.10 -19.40 -1.97
CA ARG A 6 21.77 -18.86 -1.68
C ARG A 6 21.49 -18.87 -0.19
N MET A 7 20.81 -17.84 0.28
CA MET A 7 20.29 -17.75 1.63
C MET A 7 18.94 -18.46 1.76
N PHE A 8 18.14 -18.47 0.69
CA PHE A 8 16.78 -19.03 0.72
C PHE A 8 16.59 -20.11 -0.35
N ALA A 9 15.96 -21.21 0.04
CA ALA A 9 15.58 -22.27 -0.89
C ALA A 9 14.27 -21.95 -1.63
N ARG A 10 13.42 -21.13 -1.01
CA ARG A 10 12.11 -20.72 -1.52
C ARG A 10 11.90 -19.23 -1.30
N THR A 11 11.27 -18.57 -2.26
CA THR A 11 10.86 -17.17 -2.14
C THR A 11 9.37 -17.05 -2.39
N ILE A 12 8.66 -16.27 -1.59
CA ILE A 12 7.22 -16.05 -1.73
C ILE A 12 6.95 -14.55 -1.81
N GLY A 13 6.27 -14.14 -2.88
CA GLY A 13 5.77 -12.77 -3.06
C GLY A 13 4.26 -12.71 -2.88
N ILE A 14 3.79 -11.76 -2.09
CA ILE A 14 2.37 -11.62 -1.75
C ILE A 14 1.91 -10.21 -2.05
N ASP A 15 0.93 -10.08 -2.95
CA ASP A 15 0.10 -8.87 -3.06
C ASP A 15 -1.08 -9.03 -2.11
N TYR A 16 -1.15 -8.17 -1.08
CA TYR A 16 -2.03 -8.37 0.06
C TYR A 16 -3.28 -7.50 -0.01
N SER A 17 -4.46 -8.12 0.12
CA SER A 17 -5.73 -7.39 0.02
C SER A 17 -6.34 -7.05 1.37
N GLY A 18 -6.59 -5.76 1.58
CA GLY A 18 -7.40 -5.23 2.68
C GLY A 18 -8.90 -5.18 2.39
N ALA A 19 -9.36 -5.74 1.27
CA ALA A 19 -10.77 -5.77 0.94
C ALA A 19 -11.53 -6.74 1.86
N GLU A 20 -12.80 -6.43 2.12
CA GLU A 20 -13.75 -7.30 2.80
C GLU A 20 -13.29 -7.86 4.17
N THR A 21 -13.91 -8.94 4.64
CA THR A 21 -13.59 -9.62 5.91
C THR A 21 -12.43 -10.60 5.74
N ALA A 22 -11.91 -11.13 6.84
CA ALA A 22 -10.81 -12.09 6.80
C ALA A 22 -11.18 -13.44 6.14
N GLU A 23 -12.46 -13.80 6.10
CA GLU A 23 -13.02 -15.04 5.54
C GLU A 23 -13.53 -14.90 4.08
N ALA A 24 -13.48 -13.69 3.54
CA ALA A 24 -13.91 -13.40 2.18
C ALA A 24 -12.93 -14.00 1.15
N SER A 25 -13.44 -14.41 -0.02
CA SER A 25 -12.64 -14.93 -1.12
C SER A 25 -12.05 -13.77 -1.93
N LEU A 26 -10.82 -13.34 -1.62
CA LEU A 26 -10.27 -12.07 -2.09
C LEU A 26 -9.57 -12.19 -3.44
N LYS A 27 -10.18 -11.65 -4.50
CA LYS A 27 -9.57 -11.62 -5.85
C LYS A 27 -8.23 -10.87 -5.89
N GLY A 28 -8.03 -9.88 -5.03
CA GLY A 28 -6.79 -9.12 -4.97
C GLY A 28 -5.75 -9.68 -3.98
N LEU A 29 -5.99 -10.85 -3.38
CA LEU A 29 -4.99 -11.51 -2.54
C LEU A 29 -4.28 -12.57 -3.38
N ARG A 30 -3.01 -12.31 -3.73
CA ARG A 30 -2.24 -13.13 -4.67
C ARG A 30 -0.93 -13.58 -4.06
N VAL A 31 -0.57 -14.82 -4.36
CA VAL A 31 0.63 -15.47 -3.84
C VAL A 31 1.37 -16.06 -5.02
N TYR A 32 2.64 -15.71 -5.17
CA TYR A 32 3.55 -16.35 -6.10
C TYR A 32 4.75 -16.89 -5.36
N GLU A 33 5.28 -18.01 -5.82
CA GLU A 33 6.47 -18.60 -5.23
C GLU A 33 7.49 -19.02 -6.27
N THR A 34 8.74 -19.15 -5.83
CA THR A 34 9.80 -19.83 -6.58
C THR A 34 10.50 -20.84 -5.67
N PHE A 35 11.01 -21.90 -6.27
CA PHE A 35 11.90 -22.86 -5.62
C PHE A 35 13.19 -22.95 -6.41
N GLY A 36 14.33 -22.62 -5.81
CA GLY A 36 15.60 -22.64 -6.52
C GLY A 36 15.52 -21.82 -7.81
N ASP A 37 15.81 -22.43 -8.97
CA ASP A 37 15.77 -21.79 -10.29
C ASP A 37 14.43 -21.92 -11.03
N SER A 38 13.43 -22.57 -10.41
CA SER A 38 12.13 -22.78 -11.04
C SER A 38 11.43 -21.46 -11.35
N GLU A 39 10.63 -21.45 -12.42
CA GLU A 39 9.80 -20.29 -12.77
C GLU A 39 8.83 -19.96 -11.64
N ALA A 40 8.53 -18.67 -11.46
CA ALA A 40 7.56 -18.24 -10.46
C ALA A 40 6.15 -18.69 -10.84
N CYS A 41 5.49 -19.43 -9.96
CA CYS A 41 4.13 -19.93 -10.16
C CYS A 41 3.15 -19.30 -9.15
N GLU A 42 1.88 -19.14 -9.56
CA GLU A 42 0.82 -18.69 -8.63
C GLU A 42 0.45 -19.85 -7.71
N VAL A 43 0.46 -19.60 -6.41
CA VAL A 43 -0.04 -20.55 -5.41
C VAL A 43 -1.50 -20.26 -5.17
N LEU A 44 -2.36 -21.25 -5.40
CA LEU A 44 -3.80 -21.17 -5.19
C LEU A 44 -4.18 -21.66 -3.78
N PRO A 45 -5.30 -21.19 -3.21
CA PRO A 45 -5.81 -21.75 -1.96
C PRO A 45 -6.10 -23.25 -2.12
N PRO A 46 -6.12 -24.02 -1.01
CA PRO A 46 -6.52 -25.42 -1.03
C PRO A 46 -7.89 -25.62 -1.69
N PRO A 47 -8.13 -26.77 -2.36
CA PRO A 47 -9.42 -27.07 -2.98
C PRO A 47 -10.58 -26.88 -2.01
N GLY A 48 -11.58 -26.10 -2.42
CA GLY A 48 -12.72 -25.77 -1.57
C GLY A 48 -13.68 -24.78 -2.21
N PRO A 49 -14.68 -24.29 -1.45
CA PRO A 49 -15.72 -23.41 -1.98
C PRO A 49 -15.22 -21.99 -2.31
N LYS A 50 -14.04 -21.60 -1.81
CA LYS A 50 -13.45 -20.27 -2.03
C LYS A 50 -12.50 -20.34 -3.23
N LYS A 51 -12.78 -19.52 -4.25
CA LYS A 51 -11.97 -19.46 -5.47
C LYS A 51 -10.60 -18.81 -5.24
N TYR A 52 -10.53 -17.84 -4.33
CA TYR A 52 -9.32 -17.08 -4.03
C TYR A 52 -8.97 -17.18 -2.55
N TRP A 53 -7.74 -16.79 -2.21
CA TRP A 53 -7.28 -16.75 -0.83
C TRP A 53 -8.19 -15.90 0.05
N THR A 54 -8.40 -16.39 1.27
CA THR A 54 -8.90 -15.59 2.39
C THR A 54 -7.70 -15.15 3.22
N ARG A 55 -7.79 -14.03 3.96
CA ARG A 55 -6.66 -13.61 4.82
C ARG A 55 -6.36 -14.65 5.90
N ARG A 56 -7.40 -15.23 6.50
CA ARG A 56 -7.27 -16.32 7.48
C ARG A 56 -6.60 -17.55 6.85
N GLY A 57 -7.08 -17.99 5.69
CA GLY A 57 -6.55 -19.15 5.00
C GLY A 57 -5.09 -18.97 4.60
N LEU A 58 -4.71 -17.78 4.13
CA LEU A 58 -3.33 -17.45 3.81
C LEU A 58 -2.44 -17.51 5.06
N ALA A 59 -2.89 -16.94 6.19
CA ALA A 59 -2.12 -16.97 7.42
C ALA A 59 -1.94 -18.40 7.95
N GLU A 60 -2.98 -19.23 7.94
CA GLU A 60 -2.88 -20.64 8.32
C GLU A 60 -1.95 -21.43 7.39
N TRP A 61 -2.01 -21.17 6.09
CA TRP A 61 -1.08 -21.76 5.13
C TRP A 61 0.36 -21.34 5.41
N LEU A 62 0.64 -20.04 5.61
CA LEU A 62 1.98 -19.57 5.98
C LEU A 62 2.50 -20.21 7.27
N LYS A 63 1.65 -20.35 8.30
CA LYS A 63 2.02 -21.07 9.52
C LYS A 63 2.40 -22.52 9.24
N GLN A 64 1.78 -23.19 8.29
CA GLN A 64 2.11 -24.58 7.94
C GLN A 64 3.40 -24.66 7.13
N GLU A 65 3.55 -23.80 6.12
CA GLU A 65 4.68 -23.82 5.18
C GLU A 65 5.99 -23.32 5.78
N LEU A 66 5.93 -22.43 6.77
CA LEU A 66 7.09 -21.86 7.44
C LEU A 66 7.40 -22.63 8.73
N ASP A 67 7.64 -23.94 8.60
CA ASP A 67 7.91 -24.87 9.72
C ASP A 67 9.38 -24.99 10.11
N GLY A 68 10.27 -24.21 9.47
CA GLY A 68 11.71 -24.21 9.70
C GLY A 68 12.48 -25.29 8.91
N ALA A 69 11.81 -26.22 8.22
CA ALA A 69 12.49 -27.24 7.43
C ALA A 69 13.15 -26.66 6.16
N ARG A 70 12.60 -25.55 5.64
CA ARG A 70 13.09 -24.90 4.43
C ARG A 70 13.28 -23.40 4.64
N PRO A 71 14.52 -22.87 4.54
CA PRO A 71 14.76 -21.44 4.59
C PRO A 71 13.96 -20.74 3.49
N THR A 72 13.00 -19.92 3.89
CA THR A 72 12.03 -19.27 3.02
C THR A 72 11.96 -17.79 3.33
N ILE A 73 12.03 -16.94 2.31
CA ILE A 73 11.72 -15.51 2.46
C ILE A 73 10.33 -15.22 1.90
N VAL A 74 9.47 -14.62 2.72
CA VAL A 74 8.12 -14.18 2.38
C VAL A 74 8.07 -12.67 2.44
N VAL A 75 7.64 -12.05 1.35
CA VAL A 75 7.58 -10.58 1.28
C VAL A 75 6.20 -10.13 0.85
N ILE A 76 5.62 -9.23 1.64
CA ILE A 76 4.18 -8.91 1.61
C ILE A 76 3.96 -7.43 1.31
N ASP A 77 3.06 -7.11 0.37
CA ASP A 77 2.63 -5.74 0.04
C ASP A 77 1.65 -5.15 1.07
N HIS A 78 2.14 -4.96 2.29
CA HIS A 78 1.57 -4.03 3.25
C HIS A 78 2.58 -3.66 4.33
N ALA A 79 2.33 -2.57 5.06
CA ALA A 79 3.20 -2.16 6.16
C ALA A 79 3.02 -3.05 7.40
N PHE A 80 4.08 -3.23 8.16
CA PHE A 80 4.10 -4.05 9.39
C PHE A 80 4.02 -3.21 10.67
N SER A 81 4.29 -1.91 10.57
CA SER A 81 4.21 -0.95 11.68
C SER A 81 3.87 0.45 11.16
N PHE A 82 3.79 1.43 12.06
CA PHE A 82 3.35 2.81 11.84
C PHE A 82 4.48 3.82 12.05
N PRO A 83 4.33 5.09 11.62
CA PRO A 83 5.36 6.11 11.84
C PRO A 83 5.52 6.47 13.31
N MET A 84 6.71 6.90 13.73
CA MET A 84 7.06 7.27 15.11
C MET A 84 6.08 8.28 15.72
N ARG A 85 5.56 9.21 14.92
CA ARG A 85 4.52 10.18 15.36
C ARG A 85 3.24 9.52 15.88
N TYR A 86 2.92 8.33 15.40
CA TYR A 86 1.81 7.54 15.93
C TYR A 86 2.11 7.04 17.35
N PHE A 87 3.31 6.52 17.58
CA PHE A 87 3.76 6.08 18.90
C PHE A 87 3.76 7.25 19.89
N GLU A 88 4.36 8.38 19.50
CA GLU A 88 4.41 9.61 20.31
C GLU A 88 3.01 10.12 20.65
N ARG A 89 2.09 10.19 19.67
CA ARG A 89 0.72 10.68 19.89
C ARG A 89 -0.06 9.82 20.87
N HIS A 90 0.13 8.51 20.83
CA HIS A 90 -0.66 7.56 21.60
C HIS A 90 0.06 7.07 22.86
N GLY A 91 1.26 7.60 23.14
CA GLY A 91 2.06 7.23 24.32
C GLY A 91 2.47 5.76 24.33
N LEU A 92 2.73 5.18 23.15
CA LEU A 92 3.15 3.80 23.01
C LEU A 92 4.67 3.68 23.15
N GLU A 93 5.13 2.59 23.76
CA GLU A 93 6.54 2.23 23.70
C GLU A 93 6.95 1.99 22.24
N PRO A 94 8.11 2.51 21.81
CA PRO A 94 8.58 2.40 20.43
C PRO A 94 9.19 1.02 20.17
N ASP A 95 8.41 -0.04 20.41
CA ASP A 95 8.77 -1.43 20.14
C ASP A 95 7.63 -2.16 19.42
N TRP A 96 8.01 -3.16 18.62
CA TRP A 96 7.07 -3.84 17.75
C TRP A 96 6.11 -4.81 18.46
N PRO A 97 6.55 -5.64 19.44
CA PRO A 97 5.64 -6.47 20.22
C PRO A 97 4.50 -5.68 20.89
N THR A 98 4.82 -4.60 21.61
CA THR A 98 3.82 -3.75 22.28
C THR A 98 2.89 -3.09 21.25
N PHE A 99 3.43 -2.65 20.12
CA PHE A 99 2.63 -2.14 19.01
C PHE A 99 1.63 -3.18 18.49
N LEU A 100 2.04 -4.43 18.24
CA LEU A 100 1.14 -5.48 17.75
C LEU A 100 0.01 -5.74 18.75
N ASP A 101 0.33 -5.78 20.05
CA ASP A 101 -0.67 -5.99 21.10
C ASP A 101 -1.68 -4.85 21.18
N ASP A 102 -1.20 -3.61 21.20
CA ASP A 102 -2.06 -2.42 21.22
C ASP A 102 -2.89 -2.30 19.94
N PHE A 103 -2.27 -2.49 18.77
CA PHE A 103 -2.94 -2.41 17.48
C PHE A 103 -4.08 -3.42 17.40
N CYS A 104 -3.82 -4.70 17.69
CA CYS A 104 -4.84 -5.76 17.58
C CYS A 104 -5.99 -5.58 18.58
N ARG A 105 -5.76 -4.93 19.73
CA ARG A 105 -6.82 -4.60 20.69
C ARG A 105 -7.80 -3.57 20.12
N HIS A 106 -7.32 -2.61 19.34
CA HIS A 106 -8.13 -1.51 18.81
C HIS A 106 -8.64 -1.76 17.39
N TRP A 107 -7.89 -2.53 16.61
CA TRP A 107 -8.17 -2.92 15.23
C TRP A 107 -8.33 -4.44 15.09
N PRO A 108 -9.45 -5.03 15.56
CA PRO A 108 -9.68 -6.47 15.57
C PRO A 108 -10.12 -7.01 14.19
N THR A 109 -9.39 -6.68 13.12
CA THR A 109 -9.78 -7.02 11.74
C THR A 109 -9.54 -8.49 11.36
N ASP A 110 -8.98 -9.28 12.28
CA ASP A 110 -8.92 -10.74 12.24
C ASP A 110 -10.21 -11.40 12.75
N GLN A 111 -11.09 -10.65 13.42
CA GLN A 111 -12.34 -11.17 13.95
C GLN A 111 -13.38 -11.40 12.82
N PRO A 112 -14.29 -12.38 13.00
CA PRO A 112 -15.34 -12.65 12.04
C PRO A 112 -16.13 -11.39 11.69
N HIS A 113 -16.54 -11.29 10.43
CA HIS A 113 -17.41 -10.21 9.92
C HIS A 113 -16.87 -8.79 10.09
N THR A 114 -15.57 -8.62 10.35
CA THR A 114 -14.97 -7.31 10.62
C THR A 114 -14.27 -6.76 9.37
N TYR A 115 -14.76 -5.63 8.87
CA TYR A 115 -14.15 -4.85 7.79
C TYR A 115 -13.24 -3.77 8.38
N VAL A 116 -12.16 -3.41 7.67
CA VAL A 116 -11.32 -2.25 8.04
C VAL A 116 -12.17 -0.98 8.20
N ASP A 117 -13.11 -0.76 7.28
CA ASP A 117 -13.97 0.42 7.33
C ASP A 117 -14.91 0.42 8.54
N PHE A 118 -15.37 -0.75 9.00
CA PHE A 118 -16.21 -0.82 10.20
C PHE A 118 -15.43 -0.39 11.44
N VAL A 119 -14.16 -0.80 11.55
CA VAL A 119 -13.30 -0.36 12.64
C VAL A 119 -12.99 1.12 12.55
N ARG A 120 -12.61 1.58 11.36
CA ARG A 120 -12.27 2.98 11.09
C ARG A 120 -13.42 3.94 11.38
N HIS A 121 -14.65 3.53 11.10
CA HIS A 121 -15.85 4.34 11.34
C HIS A 121 -16.44 4.17 12.74
N GLY A 122 -15.82 3.35 13.60
CA GLY A 122 -16.26 3.15 14.99
C GLY A 122 -17.47 2.24 15.14
N ASN A 123 -17.80 1.43 14.12
CA ASN A 123 -18.91 0.47 14.19
C ASN A 123 -18.53 -0.79 14.98
N VAL A 124 -17.24 -1.17 14.96
CA VAL A 124 -16.67 -2.33 15.68
C VAL A 124 -15.29 -1.95 16.20
N GLY A 125 -14.85 -2.53 17.31
CA GLY A 125 -13.53 -2.24 17.87
C GLY A 125 -13.40 -0.79 18.34
N ASN A 126 -12.17 -0.28 18.40
CA ASN A 126 -11.88 1.07 18.91
C ASN A 126 -10.81 1.78 18.05
N GLY A 127 -10.93 1.66 16.73
CA GLY A 127 -9.96 2.25 15.79
C GLY A 127 -9.86 3.78 15.90
N GLY A 128 -10.93 4.46 16.34
CA GLY A 128 -10.94 5.90 16.57
C GLY A 128 -9.92 6.35 17.64
N ALA A 129 -9.68 5.54 18.67
CA ALA A 129 -8.66 5.81 19.69
C ALA A 129 -7.23 5.55 19.19
N ARG A 130 -7.08 4.93 18.01
CA ARG A 130 -5.82 4.50 17.38
C ARG A 130 -5.77 4.87 15.91
N THR A 131 -6.12 6.12 15.60
CA THR A 131 -5.95 6.70 14.26
C THR A 131 -4.69 7.54 14.16
N GLY A 132 -4.14 7.65 12.95
CA GLY A 132 -3.10 8.62 12.60
C GLY A 132 -3.61 9.67 11.61
N GLU A 133 -2.70 10.49 11.09
CA GLU A 133 -3.02 11.46 10.05
C GLU A 133 -2.61 10.97 8.68
N ARG A 134 -3.42 11.30 7.66
CA ARG A 134 -3.20 10.96 6.26
C ARG A 134 -1.82 11.30 5.70
N ARG A 135 -1.13 12.30 6.28
CA ARG A 135 0.19 12.77 5.82
C ARG A 135 1.36 12.17 6.61
N TRP A 136 1.09 11.40 7.65
CA TRP A 136 2.14 10.79 8.45
C TRP A 136 2.72 9.62 7.69
N ARG A 137 3.93 9.83 7.18
CA ARG A 137 4.70 8.80 6.50
C ARG A 137 5.76 8.25 7.42
N ARG A 138 6.05 6.97 7.25
CA ARG A 138 7.24 6.31 7.80
C ARG A 138 8.48 6.76 7.05
N LEU A 139 9.65 6.77 7.68
CA LEU A 139 10.92 7.07 7.01
C LEU A 139 11.11 6.20 5.78
N THR A 140 10.74 4.92 5.84
CA THR A 140 10.85 4.01 4.69
C THR A 140 9.93 4.41 3.53
N GLU A 141 8.75 5.00 3.81
CA GLU A 141 7.87 5.52 2.76
C GLU A 141 8.46 6.79 2.12
N GLU A 142 9.20 7.59 2.89
CA GLU A 142 9.95 8.72 2.37
C GLU A 142 11.15 8.25 1.54
N ALA A 143 11.84 7.20 1.97
CA ALA A 143 12.96 6.54 1.29
C ALA A 143 12.58 6.04 -0.11
N THR A 144 11.38 5.47 -0.28
CA THR A 144 10.88 5.07 -1.61
C THR A 144 10.43 6.25 -2.48
N GLY A 145 10.21 7.43 -1.89
CA GLY A 145 9.76 8.65 -2.57
C GLY A 145 8.33 8.64 -3.11
N SER A 146 7.63 7.50 -3.09
CA SER A 146 6.31 7.36 -3.73
C SER A 146 5.31 6.47 -2.99
N ALA A 147 5.75 5.69 -2.00
CA ALA A 147 4.84 5.01 -1.09
C ALA A 147 3.99 6.03 -0.31
N LYS A 148 2.76 5.64 -0.02
CA LYS A 148 1.79 6.47 0.71
C LYS A 148 1.77 6.09 2.17
N SER A 149 1.37 7.05 2.99
CA SER A 149 1.04 6.82 4.40
C SER A 149 0.06 5.65 4.57
N VAL A 150 0.32 4.83 5.59
CA VAL A 150 -0.60 3.81 6.12
C VAL A 150 -1.97 4.37 6.52
N PHE A 151 -2.11 5.68 6.72
CA PHE A 151 -3.39 6.34 7.04
C PHE A 151 -4.06 7.01 5.83
N HIS A 152 -3.51 6.84 4.61
CA HIS A 152 -4.08 7.43 3.40
C HIS A 152 -5.07 6.48 2.73
N PHE A 153 -6.23 6.27 3.36
CA PHE A 153 -7.30 5.41 2.83
C PHE A 153 -7.95 5.92 1.54
N ASP A 154 -8.66 5.00 0.85
CA ASP A 154 -9.59 5.24 -0.26
C ASP A 154 -9.00 6.00 -1.47
N VAL A 155 -7.70 5.80 -1.74
CA VAL A 155 -7.07 6.26 -2.97
C VAL A 155 -6.36 5.13 -3.68
N GLN A 156 -6.30 5.22 -5.01
CA GLN A 156 -5.60 4.25 -5.84
C GLN A 156 -4.15 4.07 -5.40
N GLY A 157 -3.69 2.83 -5.24
CA GLY A 157 -2.33 2.49 -4.83
C GLY A 157 -2.01 2.92 -3.39
N SER A 158 -3.01 2.85 -2.50
CA SER A 158 -2.82 2.96 -1.06
C SER A 158 -2.83 1.57 -0.44
N VAL A 159 -1.92 1.34 0.50
CA VAL A 159 -1.81 0.12 1.31
C VAL A 159 -2.54 0.25 2.65
N ALA A 160 -3.28 1.34 2.89
CA ALA A 160 -3.88 1.60 4.20
C ALA A 160 -4.82 0.45 4.65
N LYS A 161 -5.72 0.00 3.77
CA LYS A 161 -6.61 -1.13 4.10
C LYS A 161 -5.85 -2.45 4.25
N SER A 162 -4.89 -2.74 3.36
CA SER A 162 -4.11 -3.99 3.43
C SER A 162 -3.28 -4.06 4.71
N THR A 163 -2.66 -2.95 5.09
CA THR A 163 -1.91 -2.78 6.35
C THR A 163 -2.80 -3.04 7.55
N HIS A 164 -3.91 -2.31 7.67
CA HIS A 164 -4.80 -2.43 8.84
C HIS A 164 -5.45 -3.81 8.93
N ALA A 165 -5.70 -4.46 7.79
CA ALA A 165 -6.22 -5.82 7.74
C ALA A 165 -5.16 -6.91 8.00
N GLY A 166 -3.90 -6.63 7.67
CA GLY A 166 -2.80 -7.60 7.65
C GLY A 166 -2.03 -7.70 8.97
N ILE A 167 -1.84 -6.58 9.68
CA ILE A 167 -1.07 -6.54 10.95
C ILE A 167 -1.55 -7.60 11.97
N PRO A 168 -2.85 -7.81 12.21
CA PRO A 168 -3.30 -8.85 13.14
C PRO A 168 -2.83 -10.25 12.74
N TRP A 169 -2.75 -10.55 11.44
CA TRP A 169 -2.27 -11.85 10.95
C TRP A 169 -0.77 -12.03 11.15
N LEU A 170 0.03 -10.95 11.12
CA LEU A 170 1.45 -11.01 11.49
C LEU A 170 1.61 -11.46 12.95
N LYS A 171 0.81 -10.91 13.86
CA LYS A 171 0.80 -11.33 15.28
C LYS A 171 0.46 -12.81 15.42
N HIS A 172 -0.58 -13.27 14.72
CA HIS A 172 -0.97 -14.69 14.71
C HIS A 172 0.13 -15.61 14.18
N ILE A 173 0.83 -15.22 13.11
CA ILE A 173 1.93 -16.00 12.54
C ILE A 173 3.12 -16.02 13.51
N ARG A 174 3.52 -14.87 14.06
CA ARG A 174 4.62 -14.77 15.03
C ARG A 174 4.38 -15.62 16.27
N ALA A 175 3.16 -15.60 16.80
CA ALA A 175 2.80 -16.41 17.97
C ALA A 175 2.86 -17.92 17.68
N ALA A 176 2.50 -18.34 16.46
CA ALA A 176 2.53 -19.75 16.06
C ALA A 176 3.93 -20.24 15.68
N ARG A 177 4.81 -19.32 15.24
CA ARG A 177 6.14 -19.61 14.70
C ARG A 177 7.19 -18.62 15.25
N PRO A 178 7.55 -18.74 16.55
CA PRO A 178 8.53 -17.85 17.19
C PRO A 178 9.95 -17.94 16.61
N GLU A 179 10.24 -18.99 15.82
CA GLU A 179 11.49 -19.19 15.10
C GLU A 179 11.65 -18.32 13.84
N LEU A 180 10.57 -17.68 13.37
CA LEU A 180 10.62 -16.81 12.19
C LEU A 180 11.26 -15.47 12.51
N HIS A 181 12.00 -14.95 11.52
CA HIS A 181 12.58 -13.62 11.58
C HIS A 181 11.66 -12.61 10.88
N PHE A 182 11.00 -11.75 11.65
CA PHE A 182 10.25 -10.62 11.12
C PHE A 182 11.20 -9.44 10.91
N TRP A 183 11.62 -9.24 9.68
CA TRP A 183 12.57 -8.19 9.33
C TRP A 183 11.87 -6.83 9.17
N PRO A 184 12.45 -5.73 9.69
CA PRO A 184 13.70 -5.65 10.45
C PRO A 184 13.53 -5.77 11.98
N PHE A 185 12.32 -5.99 12.49
CA PHE A 185 11.99 -5.93 13.93
C PHE A 185 12.77 -6.91 14.81
N ASP A 186 13.11 -8.09 14.29
CA ASP A 186 13.97 -9.08 14.97
C ASP A 186 15.48 -8.85 14.70
N GLY A 187 15.82 -7.72 14.10
CA GLY A 187 17.17 -7.33 13.70
C GLY A 187 17.33 -7.23 12.18
N TRP A 188 18.34 -6.47 11.76
CA TRP A 188 18.62 -6.24 10.33
C TRP A 188 19.26 -7.42 9.63
N THR A 189 19.97 -8.29 10.36
CA THR A 189 20.71 -9.42 9.78
C THR A 189 20.09 -10.73 10.26
N PRO A 190 19.24 -11.38 9.46
CA PRO A 190 18.70 -12.69 9.81
C PRO A 190 19.82 -13.74 9.85
N ALA A 191 19.68 -14.71 10.74
CA ALA A 191 20.61 -15.83 10.81
C ALA A 191 20.50 -16.74 9.58
N ALA A 192 21.60 -17.39 9.22
CA ALA A 192 21.62 -18.33 8.10
C ALA A 192 20.67 -19.51 8.36
N GLY A 193 19.89 -19.88 7.35
CA GLY A 193 18.90 -20.95 7.45
C GLY A 193 17.57 -20.55 8.08
N THR A 194 17.42 -19.34 8.60
CA THR A 194 16.16 -18.84 9.15
C THR A 194 15.21 -18.37 8.05
N SER A 195 13.93 -18.67 8.20
CA SER A 195 12.88 -18.11 7.33
C SER A 195 12.52 -16.68 7.75
N VAL A 196 12.35 -15.81 6.76
CA VAL A 196 12.18 -14.37 6.95
C VAL A 196 10.81 -13.92 6.45
N ILE A 197 10.14 -13.05 7.19
CA ILE A 197 8.96 -12.31 6.73
C ILE A 197 9.31 -10.82 6.69
N ALA A 198 9.08 -10.16 5.56
CA ALA A 198 9.39 -8.74 5.36
C ALA A 198 8.26 -8.00 4.61
N GLU A 199 8.23 -6.67 4.74
CA GLU A 199 7.34 -5.81 3.95
C GLU A 199 8.01 -5.35 2.65
N THR A 200 7.22 -5.06 1.62
CA THR A 200 7.70 -4.47 0.36
C THR A 200 6.77 -3.40 -0.18
N TYR A 201 7.21 -2.77 -1.27
CA TYR A 201 6.44 -1.93 -2.14
C TYR A 201 6.68 -2.38 -3.59
N PRO A 202 5.75 -3.14 -4.21
CA PRO A 202 5.99 -3.83 -5.49
C PRO A 202 6.49 -2.92 -6.60
N ARG A 203 6.11 -1.63 -6.60
CA ARG A 203 6.53 -0.66 -7.61
C ARG A 203 8.04 -0.48 -7.72
N LEU A 204 8.82 -0.89 -6.73
CA LEU A 204 10.27 -0.92 -6.83
C LEU A 204 10.75 -1.89 -7.92
N TRP A 205 9.99 -2.94 -8.21
CA TRP A 205 10.41 -4.06 -9.05
C TRP A 205 9.43 -4.38 -10.19
N SER A 206 8.13 -4.06 -10.06
CA SER A 206 7.10 -4.47 -11.02
C SER A 206 7.39 -4.06 -12.47
N SER A 207 8.08 -2.94 -12.72
CA SER A 207 8.42 -2.51 -14.09
C SER A 207 9.59 -3.27 -14.72
N ALA A 208 10.36 -4.03 -13.93
CA ALA A 208 11.47 -4.83 -14.44
C ALA A 208 11.01 -6.10 -15.17
N TYR A 209 9.76 -6.53 -14.93
CA TYR A 209 9.20 -7.77 -15.47
C TYR A 209 8.05 -7.48 -16.43
N SER A 210 7.93 -8.29 -17.49
CA SER A 210 6.80 -8.21 -18.40
C SER A 210 5.50 -8.58 -17.68
N LYS A 211 4.40 -7.89 -17.96
CA LYS A 211 3.11 -8.18 -17.32
C LYS A 211 2.42 -9.41 -17.92
N GLY A 212 2.47 -9.58 -19.24
CA GLY A 212 1.75 -10.65 -19.94
C GLY A 212 0.25 -10.61 -19.62
N ASP A 213 -0.36 -11.78 -19.42
CA ASP A 213 -1.79 -11.93 -19.12
C ASP A 213 -2.14 -11.78 -17.63
N ARG A 214 -1.14 -11.51 -16.77
CA ARG A 214 -1.37 -11.32 -15.33
C ARG A 214 -2.22 -10.08 -15.08
N THR A 215 -3.14 -10.19 -14.13
CA THR A 215 -3.78 -9.01 -13.52
C THR A 215 -2.73 -8.15 -12.80
N SER A 216 -3.07 -6.92 -12.41
CA SER A 216 -2.12 -6.07 -11.65
C SER A 216 -1.70 -6.73 -10.35
N ASP A 217 -2.66 -7.23 -9.58
CA ASP A 217 -2.44 -7.91 -8.30
C ASP A 217 -1.54 -9.16 -8.46
N GLN A 218 -1.78 -9.98 -9.51
CA GLN A 218 -0.91 -11.11 -9.83
C GLN A 218 0.49 -10.67 -10.23
N HIS A 219 0.61 -9.58 -10.99
CA HIS A 219 1.89 -9.08 -11.47
C HIS A 219 2.75 -8.54 -10.33
N ASP A 220 2.15 -7.86 -9.36
CA ASP A 220 2.86 -7.33 -8.20
C ASP A 220 3.39 -8.48 -7.32
N ALA A 221 2.56 -9.50 -7.01
CA ALA A 221 3.01 -10.70 -6.30
C ALA A 221 4.10 -11.47 -7.07
N TYR A 222 3.94 -11.65 -8.39
CA TYR A 222 4.92 -12.29 -9.26
C TYR A 222 6.27 -11.53 -9.27
N ALA A 223 6.23 -10.21 -9.42
CA ALA A 223 7.43 -9.38 -9.47
C ALA A 223 8.22 -9.44 -8.17
N ILE A 224 7.53 -9.49 -7.01
CA ILE A 224 8.15 -9.71 -5.71
C ILE A 224 8.89 -11.06 -5.70
N ALA A 225 8.19 -12.16 -6.01
CA ALA A 225 8.78 -13.51 -5.95
C ALA A 225 10.00 -13.63 -6.89
N ARG A 226 9.89 -13.07 -8.11
CA ARG A 226 10.98 -13.07 -9.09
C ARG A 226 12.18 -12.24 -8.67
N TRP A 227 11.95 -11.04 -8.14
CA TRP A 227 13.04 -10.20 -7.68
C TRP A 227 13.80 -10.86 -6.53
N LEU A 228 13.09 -11.43 -5.55
CA LEU A 228 13.72 -12.15 -4.44
C LEU A 228 14.59 -13.32 -4.93
N GLN A 229 14.06 -14.11 -5.87
CA GLN A 229 14.78 -15.23 -6.46
C GLN A 229 16.07 -14.76 -7.15
N GLU A 230 15.99 -13.74 -8.00
CA GLU A 230 17.15 -13.20 -8.73
C GLU A 230 18.16 -12.53 -7.80
N ALA A 231 17.68 -11.82 -6.78
CA ALA A 231 18.53 -11.14 -5.80
C ALA A 231 19.28 -12.16 -4.92
N ASP A 232 18.60 -13.23 -4.47
CA ASP A 232 19.23 -14.29 -3.67
C ASP A 232 20.24 -15.10 -4.50
N GLN A 233 19.92 -15.40 -5.77
CA GLN A 233 20.86 -16.02 -6.71
C GLN A 233 22.16 -15.23 -6.86
N ARG A 234 22.06 -13.91 -6.97
CA ARG A 234 23.21 -13.01 -7.14
C ARG A 234 23.89 -12.63 -5.82
N GLY A 235 23.36 -13.05 -4.67
CA GLY A 235 23.82 -12.62 -3.35
C GLY A 235 23.45 -11.17 -3.01
N GLU A 236 22.65 -10.51 -3.84
CA GLU A 236 22.19 -9.13 -3.66
C GLU A 236 21.11 -9.02 -2.58
N ILE A 237 20.46 -10.14 -2.20
CA ILE A 237 19.45 -10.15 -1.13
C ILE A 237 20.03 -9.70 0.22
N ILE A 238 21.31 -10.00 0.47
CA ILE A 238 22.02 -9.59 1.69
C ILE A 238 22.06 -8.06 1.76
N ASN A 239 22.41 -7.41 0.66
CA ASN A 239 22.46 -5.94 0.59
C ASN A 239 21.09 -5.31 0.82
N ALA A 240 20.01 -5.98 0.38
CA ALA A 240 18.65 -5.48 0.58
C ALA A 240 18.18 -5.60 2.04
N LEU A 241 18.68 -6.59 2.78
CA LEU A 241 18.41 -6.81 4.20
C LEU A 241 19.28 -5.94 5.11
N THR A 242 20.41 -5.41 4.61
CA THR A 242 21.32 -4.56 5.37
C THR A 242 20.64 -3.29 5.90
N ALA A 243 20.99 -2.92 7.13
CA ALA A 243 20.51 -1.71 7.77
C ALA A 243 20.81 -0.44 6.96
N PRO A 244 19.87 0.52 6.85
CA PRO A 244 20.14 1.80 6.24
C PRO A 244 21.06 2.64 7.12
N GLU A 245 22.00 3.35 6.51
CA GLU A 245 22.82 4.35 7.20
C GLU A 245 22.17 5.74 7.15
N PRO A 246 22.39 6.62 8.16
CA PRO A 246 23.15 6.38 9.40
C PRO A 246 22.34 5.61 10.46
N GLU A 247 22.99 5.22 11.55
CA GLU A 247 22.41 4.45 12.67
C GLU A 247 21.05 4.98 13.19
N PRO A 248 20.79 6.31 13.31
CA PRO A 248 19.48 6.80 13.71
C PRO A 248 18.33 6.42 12.75
N ILE A 249 18.62 6.24 11.47
CA ILE A 249 17.64 5.78 10.47
C ILE A 249 17.39 4.28 10.65
N ALA A 250 18.44 3.49 10.86
CA ALA A 250 18.30 2.08 11.20
C ALA A 250 17.51 1.88 12.51
N ALA A 251 17.80 2.66 13.54
CA ALA A 251 17.08 2.61 14.82
C ALA A 251 15.59 2.94 14.64
N THR A 252 15.26 3.95 13.82
CA THR A 252 13.86 4.26 13.50
C THR A 252 13.19 3.14 12.69
N GLY A 253 13.92 2.51 11.77
CA GLY A 253 13.43 1.36 10.99
C GLY A 253 13.11 0.13 11.85
N LEU A 254 13.76 -0.05 13.01
CA LEU A 254 13.41 -1.10 13.98
C LEU A 254 12.06 -0.85 14.68
N VAL A 255 11.51 0.36 14.59
CA VAL A 255 10.21 0.73 15.18
C VAL A 255 9.13 0.83 14.10
N GLU A 256 9.42 1.56 13.03
CA GLU A 256 8.46 1.82 11.95
C GLU A 256 8.38 0.68 10.91
N GLY A 257 9.38 -0.20 10.87
CA GLY A 257 9.60 -1.14 9.78
C GLY A 257 10.36 -0.53 8.61
N TRP A 258 10.76 -1.38 7.66
CA TRP A 258 11.46 -0.97 6.45
C TRP A 258 10.97 -1.75 5.23
N ILE A 259 10.69 -1.04 4.14
CA ILE A 259 10.37 -1.61 2.83
C ILE A 259 11.64 -2.23 2.26
N LEU A 260 11.62 -3.54 2.02
CA LEU A 260 12.74 -4.25 1.42
C LEU A 260 13.14 -3.61 0.07
N GLY A 261 14.42 -3.29 -0.09
CA GLY A 261 14.94 -2.60 -1.27
C GLY A 261 14.80 -1.07 -1.27
N ALA A 262 14.22 -0.45 -0.24
CA ALA A 262 14.28 0.99 -0.06
C ALA A 262 15.69 1.42 0.41
N SER A 263 16.16 2.58 -0.06
CA SER A 263 17.50 3.11 0.26
C SER A 263 17.42 4.47 0.94
N TRP A 264 18.34 4.71 1.88
CA TRP A 264 18.52 6.01 2.53
C TRP A 264 19.93 6.58 2.26
N PRO A 265 20.07 7.90 2.01
CA PRO A 265 18.98 8.85 1.75
C PRO A 265 18.18 8.45 0.50
N PRO A 266 16.92 8.92 0.35
CA PRO A 266 16.08 8.55 -0.77
C PRO A 266 16.82 8.78 -2.08
N GLN A 267 17.11 7.70 -2.81
CA GLN A 267 17.74 7.84 -4.11
C GLN A 267 16.76 8.57 -5.02
N LYS A 268 17.22 9.65 -5.66
CA LYS A 268 16.48 10.28 -6.74
C LYS A 268 16.34 9.23 -7.84
N THR A 269 15.22 8.51 -7.86
CA THR A 269 14.83 7.79 -9.05
C THR A 269 14.90 8.81 -10.17
N LYS A 270 15.66 8.51 -11.24
CA LYS A 270 15.48 9.21 -12.51
C LYS A 270 14.07 8.88 -12.92
N SER A 271 13.08 9.59 -12.36
CA SER A 271 11.72 9.53 -12.85
C SER A 271 11.88 9.84 -14.32
N ALA A 272 11.56 8.86 -15.18
CA ALA A 272 11.35 9.14 -16.59
C ALA A 272 10.55 10.44 -16.61
N PRO A 273 11.03 11.50 -17.28
CA PRO A 273 10.43 12.83 -17.18
C PRO A 273 8.95 12.60 -17.35
N ARG A 274 8.19 12.88 -16.29
CA ARG A 274 6.75 12.66 -16.21
C ARG A 274 6.26 13.09 -17.58
N LYS A 275 5.86 12.14 -18.46
CA LYS A 275 5.57 12.46 -19.87
C LYS A 275 4.70 13.71 -19.74
N LYS A 276 5.23 14.88 -20.15
CA LYS A 276 4.41 16.07 -20.19
C LYS A 276 3.26 15.55 -21.02
N ARG A 277 2.08 15.39 -20.41
CA ARG A 277 0.88 15.15 -21.20
C ARG A 277 0.97 16.26 -22.21
N THR A 278 1.23 15.88 -23.46
CA THR A 278 1.17 16.80 -24.57
C THR A 278 -0.19 17.44 -24.37
N ALA A 279 -0.17 18.74 -24.09
CA ALA A 279 -1.36 19.53 -23.86
C ALA A 279 -2.03 19.65 -25.23
N SER A 280 -2.68 18.58 -25.65
CA SER A 280 -3.53 18.52 -26.83
C SER A 280 -5.00 18.45 -26.42
N GLY A 281 -5.32 18.93 -25.21
CA GLY A 281 -6.67 19.19 -24.77
C GLY A 281 -6.68 20.52 -24.02
N ASN A 282 -7.69 21.34 -24.30
CA ASN A 282 -7.90 22.65 -23.67
C ASN A 282 -7.75 22.52 -22.15
N LYS A 283 -7.12 23.52 -21.51
CA LYS A 283 -6.98 23.54 -20.06
C LYS A 283 -8.37 23.48 -19.43
N THR A 284 -8.50 22.81 -18.29
CA THR A 284 -9.80 22.59 -17.63
C THR A 284 -10.53 23.88 -17.22
N THR A 285 -9.85 25.02 -17.30
CA THR A 285 -10.36 26.37 -16.99
C THR A 285 -10.57 27.24 -18.23
N GLU A 286 -10.23 26.77 -19.43
CA GLU A 286 -10.41 27.53 -20.66
C GLU A 286 -11.89 27.50 -21.11
N PRO A 287 -12.45 28.63 -21.57
CA PRO A 287 -13.76 28.66 -22.19
C PRO A 287 -13.93 27.58 -23.27
N GLY A 288 -15.05 26.88 -23.25
CA GLY A 288 -15.35 25.75 -24.13
C GLY A 288 -14.85 24.39 -23.60
N PHE A 289 -14.11 24.33 -22.48
CA PHE A 289 -13.82 23.06 -21.83
C PHE A 289 -15.12 22.43 -21.28
N ILE A 290 -15.42 21.19 -21.68
CA ILE A 290 -16.57 20.43 -21.19
C ILE A 290 -16.06 19.29 -20.30
N ASN A 291 -16.52 19.24 -19.06
CA ASN A 291 -16.13 18.17 -18.15
C ASN A 291 -16.91 16.86 -18.40
N ARG A 292 -16.51 15.77 -17.73
CA ARG A 292 -17.14 14.44 -17.84
C ARG A 292 -18.63 14.37 -17.49
N ASN A 293 -19.17 15.40 -16.85
CA ASN A 293 -20.57 15.49 -16.47
C ASN A 293 -21.37 16.39 -17.43
N LEU A 294 -20.79 16.88 -18.53
CA LEU A 294 -21.40 17.79 -19.51
C LEU A 294 -21.60 19.23 -19.01
N GLN A 295 -20.66 19.73 -18.20
CA GLN A 295 -20.59 21.14 -17.80
C GLN A 295 -19.50 21.83 -18.60
N GLU A 296 -19.90 22.86 -19.34
CA GLU A 296 -19.03 23.69 -20.16
C GLU A 296 -18.55 24.91 -19.38
N VAL A 297 -17.26 25.22 -19.44
CA VAL A 297 -16.71 26.49 -18.96
C VAL A 297 -17.11 27.60 -19.93
N VAL A 298 -17.84 28.58 -19.44
CA VAL A 298 -18.27 29.74 -20.24
C VAL A 298 -17.22 30.85 -20.17
N THR A 299 -16.82 31.23 -18.96
CA THR A 299 -15.82 32.29 -18.71
C THR A 299 -15.33 32.26 -17.26
N HIS A 300 -14.27 33.01 -16.95
CA HIS A 300 -13.86 33.32 -15.58
C HIS A 300 -14.48 34.65 -15.14
N THR A 301 -14.83 34.78 -13.86
CA THR A 301 -15.47 36.00 -13.34
C THR A 301 -14.48 37.00 -12.75
N GLY A 302 -13.27 36.56 -12.42
CA GLY A 302 -12.29 37.35 -11.66
C GLY A 302 -12.63 37.50 -10.17
N LEU A 303 -13.79 37.00 -9.73
CA LEU A 303 -14.19 37.00 -8.32
C LEU A 303 -13.42 35.92 -7.54
N PRO A 304 -13.12 36.16 -6.26
CA PRO A 304 -12.50 35.15 -5.40
C PRO A 304 -13.40 33.91 -5.29
N GLY A 305 -12.77 32.75 -5.39
CA GLY A 305 -13.38 31.46 -5.05
C GLY A 305 -13.37 31.24 -3.54
N ASN A 306 -13.92 30.11 -3.10
CA ASN A 306 -13.89 29.69 -1.68
C ASN A 306 -12.77 28.69 -1.36
N ASP A 307 -11.92 28.35 -2.32
CA ASP A 307 -10.70 27.57 -2.16
C ASP A 307 -9.45 28.48 -2.14
N HIS A 308 -8.35 28.00 -1.55
CA HIS A 308 -7.10 28.75 -1.45
C HIS A 308 -6.58 29.22 -2.82
N ASN A 309 -6.46 30.55 -2.99
CA ASN A 309 -6.03 31.23 -4.22
C ASN A 309 -6.81 30.83 -5.48
N GLN A 310 -8.09 30.45 -5.36
CA GLN A 310 -8.94 30.16 -6.51
C GLN A 310 -9.78 31.38 -6.93
N VAL A 311 -10.17 31.40 -8.20
CA VAL A 311 -11.16 32.32 -8.76
C VAL A 311 -12.39 31.55 -9.21
N THR A 312 -13.52 32.22 -9.26
CA THR A 312 -14.78 31.63 -9.70
C THR A 312 -14.89 31.63 -11.24
N TYR A 313 -15.34 30.51 -11.79
CA TYR A 313 -15.65 30.31 -13.21
C TYR A 313 -17.14 30.05 -13.38
N ILE A 314 -17.72 30.54 -14.47
CA ILE A 314 -19.10 30.26 -14.86
C ILE A 314 -19.12 28.94 -15.63
N LEU A 315 -19.81 27.94 -15.09
CA LEU A 315 -20.13 26.70 -15.80
C LEU A 315 -21.56 26.77 -16.32
N ARG A 316 -21.80 26.25 -17.53
CA ARG A 316 -23.13 26.01 -18.10
C ARG A 316 -23.37 24.51 -18.24
N CYS A 317 -24.50 24.03 -17.73
CA CYS A 317 -24.92 22.66 -17.96
C CYS A 317 -25.42 22.48 -19.40
N GLN A 318 -24.93 21.48 -20.14
CA GLN A 318 -25.43 21.22 -21.49
C GLN A 318 -26.81 20.54 -21.52
N SER A 319 -27.28 19.99 -20.39
CA SER A 319 -28.58 19.32 -20.32
C SER A 319 -29.75 20.24 -19.96
N CYS A 320 -29.52 21.25 -19.11
CA CYS A 320 -30.58 22.16 -18.65
C CYS A 320 -30.22 23.65 -18.76
N GLU A 321 -29.07 23.98 -19.36
CA GLU A 321 -28.55 25.34 -19.59
C GLU A 321 -28.28 26.18 -18.34
N HIS A 322 -28.53 25.65 -17.14
CA HIS A 322 -28.30 26.35 -15.88
C HIS A 322 -26.83 26.77 -15.73
N ARG A 323 -26.62 28.03 -15.34
CA ARG A 323 -25.31 28.64 -15.12
C ARG A 323 -25.03 28.81 -13.64
N TYR A 324 -23.83 28.43 -13.21
CA TYR A 324 -23.43 28.48 -11.81
C TYR A 324 -21.91 28.60 -11.64
N GLY A 325 -21.47 29.13 -10.50
CA GLY A 325 -20.05 29.34 -10.22
C GLY A 325 -19.33 28.11 -9.68
N ALA A 326 -18.06 27.92 -10.03
CA ALA A 326 -17.17 26.92 -9.42
C ALA A 326 -15.72 27.38 -9.38
N ASN A 327 -14.94 26.86 -8.43
CA ASN A 327 -13.48 27.04 -8.43
C ASN A 327 -12.84 26.31 -9.60
N GLY A 328 -11.72 26.83 -10.12
CA GLY A 328 -10.92 26.18 -11.15
C GLY A 328 -10.45 24.77 -10.77
N SER A 329 -10.11 24.57 -9.49
CA SER A 329 -9.77 23.29 -8.85
C SER A 329 -10.86 22.21 -8.99
N ASP A 330 -12.12 22.62 -9.12
CA ASP A 330 -13.28 21.72 -9.10
C ASP A 330 -13.86 21.42 -10.49
N ILE A 331 -13.55 22.24 -11.51
CA ILE A 331 -14.28 22.23 -12.79
C ILE A 331 -14.34 20.82 -13.39
N PHE A 332 -13.27 20.03 -13.33
CA PHE A 332 -13.22 18.70 -13.94
C PHE A 332 -14.23 17.69 -13.34
N GLN A 333 -14.73 17.94 -12.12
CA GLN A 333 -15.62 17.04 -11.38
C GLN A 333 -17.02 17.60 -11.13
N ARG A 334 -17.28 18.87 -11.43
CA ARG A 334 -18.57 19.53 -11.13
C ARG A 334 -19.76 18.88 -11.86
N ARG A 335 -20.87 18.76 -11.15
CA ARG A 335 -22.19 18.34 -11.66
C ARG A 335 -23.15 19.53 -11.58
N CYS A 336 -24.15 19.58 -12.46
CA CYS A 336 -25.16 20.62 -12.42
C CYS A 336 -25.96 20.56 -11.09
N PRO A 337 -26.10 21.68 -10.35
CA PRO A 337 -26.89 21.71 -9.11
C PRO A 337 -28.39 21.52 -9.34
N VAL A 338 -28.90 21.79 -10.55
CA VAL A 338 -30.34 21.69 -10.87
C VAL A 338 -30.73 20.29 -11.33
N CYS A 339 -30.06 19.73 -12.34
CA CYS A 339 -30.44 18.44 -12.93
C CYS A 339 -29.49 17.28 -12.62
N GLY A 340 -28.33 17.54 -12.00
CA GLY A 340 -27.26 16.55 -11.79
C GLY A 340 -26.94 16.27 -10.33
N ALA A 341 -27.80 16.71 -9.40
CA ALA A 341 -27.57 16.66 -7.95
C ALA A 341 -26.19 17.23 -7.53
N GLY A 342 -25.74 18.26 -8.24
CA GLY A 342 -24.48 18.95 -7.97
C GLY A 342 -24.53 19.83 -6.72
N ARG A 343 -23.36 20.14 -6.16
CA ARG A 343 -23.26 21.14 -5.08
C ARG A 343 -23.68 22.52 -5.61
N PRO A 344 -24.29 23.38 -4.77
CA PRO A 344 -24.60 24.76 -5.12
C PRO A 344 -23.42 25.50 -5.76
N GLY A 345 -23.74 26.41 -6.67
CA GLY A 345 -22.76 27.27 -7.31
C GLY A 345 -22.22 28.35 -6.38
N LEU A 346 -21.00 28.80 -6.68
CA LEU A 346 -20.46 30.05 -6.14
C LEU A 346 -21.15 31.26 -6.79
N PRO A 347 -21.13 32.44 -6.14
CA PRO A 347 -21.61 33.69 -6.75
C PRO A 347 -20.89 33.99 -8.07
N ILE A 348 -21.66 34.38 -9.09
CA ILE A 348 -21.15 34.67 -10.45
C ILE A 348 -21.30 36.14 -10.88
N SER A 349 -21.81 36.98 -9.99
CA SER A 349 -22.04 38.42 -10.16
C SER A 349 -21.99 39.12 -8.81
#